data_AF-A0A836XF52-F1
#
_entry.id   AF-A0A836XF52-F1
#
_cell.length_a   1.000
_cell.length_b   1.000
_cell.length_c   1.000
_cell.angle_alpha   90.00
_cell.angle_beta   90.00
_cell.angle_gamma   90.00
#
_symmetry.space_group_name_H-M   'P 1'
#
loop_
_entity.id
_entity.type
_entity.pdbx_description
1 polymer ?
#
loop_
_entity_poly.entity_id
_entity_poly.type
_entity_poly.pdbx_seq_one_letter_code
_entity_poly.pdbx_strand_id
1 'polypeptide(L)'
;MSGIVDTYITYRIITTLVKDWDEQEAYKYGIIDEKGKVLRKYKELKVRKEKESYTILIRFIFNLKRLMEKIPGGKNKIGSYAIAALIFLREEAEDDEHLKKLLGEDYGREKL
;
A
#
# COMPACT_ATOMS: atom_id res chain seq x y z
N MET A 1 13.20 -5.74 17.55
CA MET A 1 13.46 -4.61 16.62
C MET A 1 13.26 -5.02 15.16
N SER A 2 13.88 -6.11 14.66
CA SER A 2 13.69 -6.56 13.24
C SER A 2 12.23 -6.89 12.93
N GLY A 3 11.58 -7.76 13.73
CA GLY A 3 10.22 -8.24 13.45
C GLY A 3 9.18 -7.13 13.25
N ILE A 4 9.13 -6.12 14.13
CA ILE A 4 8.15 -5.01 14.01
C ILE A 4 8.35 -4.21 12.72
N VAL A 5 9.61 -3.95 12.33
CA VAL A 5 9.92 -3.24 11.09
C VAL A 5 9.52 -4.09 9.88
N ASP A 6 9.82 -5.39 9.91
CA ASP A 6 9.47 -6.32 8.85
C ASP A 6 7.95 -6.45 8.68
N THR A 7 7.21 -6.53 9.79
CA THR A 7 5.74 -6.58 9.74
C THR A 7 5.14 -5.27 9.24
N TYR A 8 5.69 -4.12 9.65
CA TYR A 8 5.24 -2.82 9.14
C TYR A 8 5.47 -2.66 7.63
N ILE A 9 6.64 -3.09 7.13
CA ILE A 9 6.94 -3.09 5.69
C ILE A 9 5.98 -4.03 4.96
N THR A 10 5.73 -5.21 5.51
CA THR A 10 4.81 -6.22 4.94
C THR A 10 3.40 -5.67 4.83
N TYR A 11 2.87 -5.10 5.91
CA TYR A 11 1.58 -4.42 5.93
C TYR A 11 1.50 -3.31 4.87
N ARG A 12 2.54 -2.46 4.77
CA ARG A 12 2.59 -1.39 3.78
C ARG A 12 2.58 -1.95 2.35
N ILE A 13 3.31 -3.03 2.06
CA ILE A 13 3.33 -3.66 0.73
C ILE A 13 1.94 -4.16 0.35
N ILE A 14 1.30 -4.94 1.22
CA ILE A 14 -0.02 -5.53 0.97
C ILE A 14 -1.05 -4.44 0.77
N THR A 15 -1.10 -3.47 1.69
CA THR A 15 -2.06 -2.35 1.64
C THR A 15 -1.89 -1.52 0.37
N THR A 16 -0.66 -1.22 -0.02
CA THR A 16 -0.37 -0.43 -1.24
C THR A 16 -0.76 -1.20 -2.51
N LEU A 17 -0.61 -2.54 -2.54
CA LEU A 17 -1.00 -3.36 -3.69
C LEU A 17 -2.51 -3.33 -3.93
N VAL A 18 -3.31 -3.25 -2.87
CA VAL A 18 -4.76 -3.52 -2.96
C VAL A 18 -5.64 -2.31 -2.90
N LYS A 19 -5.18 -1.24 -2.26
CA LYS A 19 -5.82 0.07 -2.39
C LYS A 19 -5.97 0.42 -3.87
N ASP A 20 -7.12 0.99 -4.19
CA ASP A 20 -7.36 1.51 -5.52
C ASP A 20 -6.41 2.68 -5.79
N TRP A 21 -6.20 2.99 -7.07
CA TRP A 21 -5.20 3.99 -7.46
C TRP A 21 -5.52 5.38 -6.92
N ASP A 22 -6.80 5.72 -6.83
CA ASP A 22 -7.33 6.99 -6.32
C ASP A 22 -7.25 7.13 -4.79
N GLU A 23 -7.12 6.02 -4.07
CA GLU A 23 -6.91 6.02 -2.61
C GLU A 23 -5.44 6.25 -2.22
N GLN A 24 -4.52 6.14 -3.17
CA GLN A 24 -3.09 6.32 -2.92
C GLN A 24 -2.77 7.80 -2.62
N GLU A 25 -1.89 8.05 -1.65
CA GLU A 25 -1.39 9.42 -1.40
C GLU A 25 -0.74 10.04 -2.65
N ALA A 26 -0.08 9.23 -3.47
CA ALA A 26 0.50 9.68 -4.74
C ALA A 26 -0.55 10.21 -5.73
N TYR A 27 -1.78 9.70 -5.70
CA TYR A 27 -2.89 10.22 -6.50
C TYR A 27 -3.35 11.59 -5.98
N LYS A 28 -3.49 11.73 -4.64
CA LYS A 28 -3.85 13.01 -4.00
C LYS A 28 -2.86 14.14 -4.35
N TYR A 29 -1.57 13.81 -4.50
CA TYR A 29 -0.54 14.77 -4.92
C TYR A 29 -0.37 14.91 -6.45
N GLY A 30 -1.25 14.29 -7.24
CA GLY A 30 -1.21 14.35 -8.71
C GLY A 30 0.05 13.72 -9.33
N ILE A 31 0.67 12.77 -8.64
CA ILE A 31 1.88 12.06 -9.10
C ILE A 31 1.49 10.92 -10.05
N ILE A 32 0.35 10.29 -9.79
CA ILE A 32 -0.25 9.26 -10.63
C ILE A 32 -1.71 9.61 -10.99
N ASP A 33 -2.22 9.03 -12.06
CA ASP A 33 -3.65 9.11 -12.43
C ASP A 33 -4.49 7.96 -11.82
N GLU A 34 -5.79 7.92 -12.12
CA GLU A 34 -6.75 6.93 -11.61
C GLU A 34 -6.48 5.49 -12.12
N LYS A 35 -5.53 5.34 -13.05
CA LYS A 35 -5.07 4.05 -13.59
C LYS A 35 -3.63 3.75 -13.19
N GLY A 36 -3.06 4.54 -12.28
CA GLY A 36 -1.69 4.41 -11.83
C GLY A 36 -0.65 4.82 -12.86
N LYS A 37 -1.00 5.54 -13.94
CA LYS A 37 -0.01 6.11 -14.87
C LYS A 37 0.75 7.23 -14.17
N VAL A 38 2.07 7.25 -14.35
CA VAL A 38 2.93 8.28 -13.75
C VAL A 38 2.78 9.59 -14.52
N LEU A 39 2.29 10.63 -13.84
CA LEU A 39 2.14 11.98 -14.38
C LEU A 39 3.36 12.86 -14.07
N ARG A 40 4.00 12.64 -12.91
CA ARG A 40 5.16 13.40 -12.44
C ARG A 40 6.26 12.44 -12.00
N LYS A 41 7.50 12.68 -12.42
CA LYS A 41 8.64 11.82 -12.06
C LYS A 41 9.13 12.18 -10.66
N TYR A 42 9.69 11.20 -9.93
CA TYR A 42 10.22 11.41 -8.56
C TYR A 42 11.20 12.60 -8.46
N LYS A 43 12.03 12.81 -9.48
CA LYS A 43 13.00 13.90 -9.56
C LYS A 43 12.36 15.30 -9.63
N GLU A 44 11.09 15.39 -10.04
CA GLU A 44 10.33 16.64 -10.15
C GLU A 44 9.58 16.97 -8.85
N LEU A 45 9.52 16.03 -7.90
CA LEU A 45 8.87 16.22 -6.60
C LEU A 45 9.75 17.09 -5.71
N LYS A 46 9.18 18.16 -5.16
CA LYS A 46 9.90 19.13 -4.35
C LYS A 46 9.50 19.03 -2.88
N VAL A 47 8.25 18.69 -2.62
CA VAL A 47 7.70 18.68 -1.26
C VAL A 47 8.01 17.34 -0.60
N ARG A 48 8.35 17.37 0.69
CA ARG A 48 8.69 16.14 1.47
C ARG A 48 7.56 15.12 1.43
N LYS A 49 6.32 15.55 1.64
CA LYS A 49 5.12 14.70 1.59
C LYS A 49 4.92 14.01 0.24
N GLU A 50 5.18 14.71 -0.88
CA GLU A 50 5.14 14.11 -2.21
C GLU A 50 6.17 12.99 -2.34
N LYS A 51 7.41 13.23 -1.87
CA LYS A 51 8.48 12.23 -1.90
C LYS A 51 8.19 11.02 -1.01
N GLU A 52 7.62 11.25 0.17
CA GLU A 52 7.17 10.21 1.11
C GLU A 52 6.04 9.36 0.50
N SER A 53 5.14 9.97 -0.29
CA SER A 53 4.08 9.26 -1.02
C SER A 53 4.59 8.47 -2.24
N TYR A 54 5.83 8.69 -2.68
CA TYR A 54 6.37 8.13 -3.92
C TYR A 54 7.82 7.63 -3.78
N THR A 55 8.10 6.98 -2.65
CA THR A 55 9.42 6.41 -2.32
C THR A 55 9.85 5.31 -3.30
N ILE A 56 11.08 4.82 -3.20
CA ILE A 56 11.56 3.69 -4.01
C ILE A 56 10.71 2.43 -3.80
N LEU A 57 10.35 2.12 -2.55
CA LEU A 57 9.50 0.97 -2.22
C LEU A 57 8.11 1.11 -2.84
N ILE A 58 7.47 2.27 -2.70
CA ILE A 58 6.13 2.51 -3.26
C ILE A 58 6.16 2.39 -4.79
N ARG A 59 7.17 2.98 -5.45
CA ARG A 59 7.34 2.88 -6.91
C ARG A 59 7.52 1.44 -7.38
N PHE A 60 8.26 0.63 -6.63
CA PHE A 60 8.40 -0.79 -6.89
C PHE A 60 7.05 -1.51 -6.78
N ILE A 61 6.31 -1.28 -5.71
CA ILE A 61 4.98 -1.88 -5.50
C ILE A 61 4.00 -1.46 -6.61
N PHE A 62 4.00 -0.19 -7.03
CA PHE A 62 3.17 0.29 -8.13
C PHE A 62 3.52 -0.39 -9.47
N ASN A 63 4.79 -0.69 -9.72
CA ASN A 63 5.17 -1.48 -10.90
C ASN A 63 4.57 -2.89 -10.82
N LEU A 64 4.64 -3.55 -9.65
CA LEU A 64 4.01 -4.86 -9.45
C LEU A 64 2.49 -4.79 -9.65
N LYS A 65 1.81 -3.85 -9.02
CA LYS A 65 0.35 -3.63 -9.18
C LYS A 65 -0.02 -3.49 -10.66
N ARG A 66 0.69 -2.63 -11.41
CA ARG A 66 0.48 -2.47 -12.87
C ARG A 66 0.69 -3.76 -13.67
N LEU A 67 1.66 -4.59 -13.29
CA LEU A 67 1.88 -5.89 -13.96
C LEU A 67 0.74 -6.86 -13.66
N MET A 68 0.31 -6.94 -12.40
CA MET A 68 -0.77 -7.83 -11.99
C MET A 68 -2.11 -7.43 -12.61
N GLU A 69 -2.39 -6.12 -12.74
CA GLU A 69 -3.63 -5.62 -13.37
C GLU A 69 -3.72 -5.91 -14.87
N LYS A 70 -2.59 -6.14 -15.55
CA LYS A 70 -2.57 -6.56 -16.96
C LYS A 70 -2.94 -8.03 -17.15
N ILE A 71 -2.90 -8.84 -16.10
CA ILE A 71 -3.29 -10.25 -16.16
C ILE A 71 -4.83 -10.32 -16.18
N PRO A 72 -5.46 -11.06 -17.12
CA PRO A 72 -6.91 -11.28 -17.09
C PRO A 72 -7.37 -11.84 -15.73
N GLY A 73 -8.31 -11.17 -15.08
CA GLY A 73 -8.76 -11.51 -13.72
C GLY A 73 -7.76 -11.15 -12.60
N GLY A 74 -6.69 -10.43 -12.91
CA GLY A 74 -5.63 -10.06 -11.98
C GLY A 74 -6.11 -9.18 -10.82
N LYS A 75 -7.00 -8.22 -11.08
CA LYS A 75 -7.63 -7.38 -10.04
C LYS A 75 -8.34 -8.22 -8.97
N ASN A 76 -9.14 -9.19 -9.39
CA ASN A 76 -9.90 -10.05 -8.48
C ASN A 76 -8.97 -10.95 -7.65
N LYS A 77 -7.87 -11.44 -8.25
CA LYS A 77 -6.85 -12.25 -7.56
C LYS A 77 -6.05 -11.43 -6.55
N ILE A 78 -5.65 -10.20 -6.89
CA ILE A 78 -4.97 -9.26 -5.97
C ILE A 78 -5.81 -9.06 -4.71
N GLY A 79 -7.11 -8.81 -4.86
CA GLY A 79 -8.04 -8.67 -3.74
C GLY A 79 -8.06 -9.91 -2.83
N SER A 80 -8.20 -11.11 -3.39
CA SER A 80 -8.19 -12.36 -2.61
C SER A 80 -6.89 -12.58 -1.83
N TYR A 81 -5.72 -12.36 -2.46
CA TYR A 81 -4.43 -12.59 -1.79
C TYR A 81 -4.15 -11.59 -0.67
N ALA A 82 -4.62 -10.35 -0.81
CA ALA A 82 -4.44 -9.37 0.23
C ALA A 82 -5.42 -9.49 1.38
N ILE A 83 -6.66 -9.92 1.12
CA ILE A 83 -7.57 -10.29 2.20
C ILE A 83 -6.94 -11.40 3.04
N ALA A 84 -6.37 -12.43 2.40
CA ALA A 84 -5.66 -13.50 3.11
C ALA A 84 -4.43 -12.98 3.88
N ALA A 85 -3.63 -12.10 3.27
CA ALA A 85 -2.45 -11.55 3.92
C ALA A 85 -2.80 -10.59 5.07
N LEU A 86 -3.91 -9.84 4.97
CA LEU A 86 -4.43 -9.00 6.05
C LEU A 86 -5.02 -9.84 7.19
N ILE A 87 -5.70 -10.94 6.88
CA ILE A 87 -6.16 -11.91 7.90
C ILE A 87 -4.96 -12.51 8.63
N PHE A 88 -3.94 -12.99 7.90
CA PHE A 88 -2.71 -13.51 8.50
C PHE A 88 -2.00 -12.46 9.38
N LEU A 89 -1.87 -11.21 8.91
CA LEU A 89 -1.29 -10.13 9.71
C LEU A 89 -2.12 -9.78 10.95
N ARG A 90 -3.44 -9.97 10.89
CA ARG A 90 -4.33 -9.79 12.05
C ARG A 90 -4.17 -10.91 13.06
N GLU A 91 -4.10 -12.15 12.60
CA GLU A 91 -3.87 -13.33 13.45
C GLU A 91 -2.53 -13.16 14.20
N GLU A 92 -1.46 -12.79 13.50
CA GLU A 92 -0.16 -12.51 14.13
C GLU A 92 -0.21 -11.29 15.08
N ALA A 93 -1.07 -10.31 14.78
CA ALA A 93 -1.25 -9.13 15.62
C ALA A 93 -2.08 -9.40 16.88
N GLU A 94 -2.91 -10.45 16.93
CA GLU A 94 -3.69 -10.77 18.14
C GLU A 94 -2.79 -11.08 19.35
N ASP A 95 -1.57 -11.55 19.08
CA ASP A 95 -0.55 -11.88 20.08
C ASP A 95 0.49 -10.77 20.31
N ASP A 96 0.44 -9.65 19.56
CA ASP A 96 1.42 -8.55 19.65
C ASP A 96 0.74 -7.16 19.76
N GLU A 97 0.89 -6.53 20.94
CA GLU A 97 0.28 -5.23 21.27
C GLU A 97 0.81 -4.07 20.41
N HIS A 98 2.06 -4.12 19.94
CA HIS A 98 2.62 -3.12 19.04
C HIS A 98 1.97 -3.19 17.66
N LEU A 99 1.67 -4.40 17.20
CA LEU A 99 0.97 -4.65 15.95
C LEU A 99 -0.49 -4.20 16.00
N LYS A 100 -1.20 -4.45 17.10
CA LYS A 100 -2.56 -3.93 17.31
C LYS A 100 -2.63 -2.42 17.19
N LYS A 101 -1.67 -1.71 17.78
CA LYS A 101 -1.60 -0.25 17.71
C LYS A 101 -1.35 0.25 16.29
N LEU A 102 -0.43 -0.39 15.55
CA LEU A 102 -0.14 -0.05 14.16
C LEU A 102 -1.34 -0.29 13.23
N LEU A 103 -2.08 -1.39 13.42
CA LEU A 103 -3.25 -1.73 12.60
C LEU A 103 -4.50 -0.91 13.00
N GLY A 104 -4.66 -0.56 14.27
CA GLY A 104 -5.83 0.17 14.79
C GLY A 104 -5.96 1.61 14.28
N GLU A 105 -4.85 2.30 14.00
CA GLU A 105 -4.84 3.69 13.47
C GLU A 105 -5.31 3.77 12.01
N ASP A 106 -5.15 2.70 11.24
CA ASP A 106 -5.58 2.62 9.85
C ASP A 106 -6.99 2.04 9.73
N TYR A 107 -7.37 1.06 10.56
CA TYR A 107 -8.71 0.45 10.52
C TYR A 107 -9.83 1.36 11.05
N GLY A 108 -9.50 2.34 11.91
CA GLY A 108 -10.44 3.39 12.32
C GLY A 108 -10.80 4.38 11.21
N ARG A 109 -10.07 4.37 10.08
CA ARG A 109 -10.31 5.27 8.93
C ARG A 109 -11.10 4.65 7.77
N GLU A 110 -11.28 3.32 7.74
CA GLU A 110 -12.01 2.61 6.67
C GLU A 110 -13.44 2.22 7.06
N LYS A 111 -14.01 2.85 8.09
CA LYS A 111 -15.46 2.83 8.37
C LYS A 111 -16.03 4.26 8.42
N LEU A 112 -16.09 4.94 7.28
CA LEU A 112 -17.08 5.97 6.94
C LEU A 112 -17.15 6.11 5.41
#